data_AF-A0A8T0VMX7-F1
#
_entry.id   AF-A0A8T0VMX7-F1
#
_cell.length_a   1.000
_cell.length_b   1.000
_cell.length_c   1.000
_cell.angle_alpha   90.00
_cell.angle_beta   90.00
_cell.angle_gamma   90.00
#
_symmetry.space_group_name_H-M   'P 1'
#
loop_
_entity.id
_entity.type
_entity.pdbx_description
1 polymer ?
#
loop_
_entity_poly.entity_id
_entity_poly.type
_entity_poly.pdbx_seq_one_letter_code
_entity_poly.pdbx_strand_id
1 'polypeptide(L)'
;MISAKRLVQMAKKWQRMAALARKRLTSTPTKEAEGSCGASSSMASKGHCVVYSADGWRFQVPLAYLGTVVFGELLMLSQEEFGFASDDGKITLPCDAAVVEYVMSLLRRDASEEVLRAFLSSMVRPCHIVNGVAPCSQQLAY
;
A
#
# COMPACT_ATOMS: atom_id res chain seq x y z
N MET A 1 -0.43 36.27 -19.69
CA MET A 1 -1.73 35.70 -19.26
C MET A 1 -2.24 34.77 -20.35
N ILE A 2 -2.66 33.55 -20.01
CA ILE A 2 -3.20 32.59 -20.99
C ILE A 2 -4.60 33.04 -21.41
N SER A 3 -4.87 33.09 -22.72
CA SER A 3 -6.17 33.53 -23.23
C SER A 3 -7.22 32.42 -23.13
N ALA A 4 -8.48 32.80 -22.94
CA ALA A 4 -9.62 31.87 -22.87
C ALA A 4 -9.71 30.96 -24.11
N LYS A 5 -9.37 31.48 -25.30
CA LYS A 5 -9.33 30.70 -26.55
C LYS A 5 -8.32 29.54 -26.49
N ARG A 6 -7.17 29.76 -25.82
CA ARG A 6 -6.15 28.72 -25.61
C ARG A 6 -6.65 27.62 -24.67
N LEU A 7 -7.36 27.98 -23.60
CA LEU A 7 -7.96 27.02 -22.67
C LEU A 7 -9.01 26.13 -23.35
N VAL A 8 -9.89 26.74 -24.16
CA VAL A 8 -10.92 25.99 -24.93
C VAL A 8 -10.26 25.02 -25.92
N GLN A 9 -9.20 25.43 -26.60
CA GLN A 9 -8.46 24.53 -27.52
C GLN A 9 -7.82 23.36 -26.78
N MET A 10 -7.24 23.61 -25.61
CA MET A 10 -6.67 22.54 -24.77
C MET A 10 -7.77 21.57 -24.34
N ALA A 11 -8.88 22.06 -23.76
CA ALA A 11 -10.01 21.22 -23.36
C ALA A 11 -10.54 20.34 -24.52
N LYS A 12 -10.64 20.89 -25.73
CA LYS A 12 -11.09 20.16 -26.92
C LYS A 12 -10.12 19.05 -27.33
N LYS A 13 -8.80 19.23 -27.13
CA LYS A 13 -7.78 18.19 -27.34
C LYS A 13 -7.91 17.07 -26.30
N TRP A 14 -8.08 17.42 -25.02
CA TRP A 14 -8.27 16.45 -23.95
C TRP A 14 -9.55 15.61 -24.14
N GLN A 15 -10.65 16.25 -24.55
CA GLN A 15 -11.90 15.54 -24.88
C GLN A 15 -11.73 14.52 -26.00
N ARG A 16 -10.98 14.85 -27.06
CA ARG A 16 -10.69 13.90 -28.16
C ARG A 16 -9.83 12.72 -27.71
N MET A 17 -8.82 12.99 -26.89
CA MET A 17 -7.96 11.94 -26.33
C MET A 17 -8.74 10.99 -25.41
N ALA A 18 -9.62 11.53 -24.56
CA ALA A 18 -10.50 10.74 -23.69
C ALA A 18 -11.52 9.92 -24.50
N ALA A 19 -12.09 10.49 -25.57
CA ALA A 19 -13.03 9.78 -26.44
C ALA A 19 -12.36 8.63 -27.22
N LEU A 20 -11.11 8.80 -27.67
CA LEU A 20 -10.37 7.72 -28.34
C LEU A 20 -9.99 6.60 -27.37
N ALA A 21 -9.63 6.94 -26.12
CA ALA A 21 -9.42 5.94 -25.07
C ALA A 21 -10.69 5.13 -24.78
N ARG A 22 -11.87 5.78 -24.81
CA ARG A 22 -13.18 5.12 -24.66
C ARG A 22 -13.51 4.18 -25.83
N LYS A 23 -13.22 4.57 -27.07
CA LYS A 23 -13.49 3.74 -28.27
C LYS A 23 -12.68 2.43 -28.33
N ARG A 24 -11.58 2.33 -27.57
CA ARG A 24 -10.76 1.12 -27.51
C ARG A 24 -11.22 0.13 -26.42
N LEU A 25 -12.24 0.48 -25.64
CA LEU A 25 -12.75 -0.32 -24.51
C LEU A 25 -14.19 -0.81 -24.71
N THR A 26 -14.87 -0.42 -25.78
CA THR A 26 -16.26 -0.81 -26.04
C THR A 26 -16.42 -1.35 -27.46
N SER A 27 -16.13 -2.64 -27.63
CA SER A 27 -16.61 -3.42 -28.77
C SER A 27 -17.00 -4.84 -28.32
N THR A 28 -18.08 -4.94 -27.54
CA THR A 28 -18.96 -6.13 -27.49
C THR A 28 -20.36 -5.68 -27.03
N PRO A 29 -21.45 -5.98 -27.76
CA PRO A 29 -22.82 -5.62 -27.35
C PRO A 29 -23.46 -6.72 -26.48
N THR A 30 -24.50 -6.31 -25.71
CA THR A 30 -25.60 -7.13 -25.12
C THR A 30 -25.20 -8.12 -24.01
N LYS A 31 -25.92 -8.29 -22.89
CA LYS A 31 -27.32 -8.04 -22.50
C LYS A 31 -27.42 -7.88 -20.98
N GLU A 32 -28.43 -7.13 -20.55
CA GLU A 32 -28.89 -6.93 -19.17
C GLU A 32 -29.27 -8.27 -18.49
N ALA A 33 -28.80 -8.51 -17.26
CA ALA A 33 -29.50 -9.28 -16.23
C ALA A 33 -28.85 -9.03 -14.85
N GLU A 34 -29.70 -8.56 -13.94
CA GLU A 34 -29.55 -8.45 -12.49
C GLU A 34 -28.83 -9.65 -11.84
N GLY A 35 -27.93 -9.40 -10.88
CA GLY A 35 -27.47 -10.45 -9.98
C GLY A 35 -26.07 -10.27 -9.39
N SER A 36 -26.06 -9.78 -8.15
CA SER A 36 -25.13 -10.17 -7.09
C SER A 36 -23.65 -9.77 -7.17
N CYS A 37 -23.15 -9.42 -6.00
CA CYS A 37 -21.83 -8.96 -5.64
C CYS A 37 -20.69 -9.96 -5.92
N GLY A 38 -19.49 -9.41 -6.10
CA GLY A 38 -18.23 -10.14 -5.91
C GLY A 38 -17.64 -10.75 -7.17
N ALA A 39 -16.98 -9.95 -8.00
CA ALA A 39 -15.96 -10.46 -8.90
C ALA A 39 -14.73 -9.56 -8.81
N SER A 40 -13.77 -10.02 -8.02
CA SER A 40 -12.42 -9.49 -7.88
C SER A 40 -11.90 -9.00 -9.22
N SER A 41 -11.85 -7.67 -9.36
CA SER A 41 -11.40 -7.04 -10.60
C SER A 41 -9.91 -7.33 -10.78
N SER A 42 -9.64 -8.20 -11.77
CA SER A 42 -8.47 -8.19 -12.63
C SER A 42 -7.15 -7.78 -11.96
N MET A 43 -6.42 -8.79 -11.45
CA MET A 43 -5.01 -8.68 -11.08
C MET A 43 -4.13 -8.47 -12.33
N ALA A 44 -4.30 -7.34 -13.01
CA ALA A 44 -3.42 -6.91 -14.08
C ALA A 44 -2.10 -6.44 -13.46
N SER A 45 -1.05 -7.26 -13.63
CA SER A 45 0.38 -6.92 -13.47
C SER A 45 0.71 -5.96 -12.31
N LYS A 46 0.45 -6.37 -11.07
CA LYS A 46 0.98 -5.65 -9.91
C LYS A 46 2.44 -6.03 -9.74
N GLY A 47 3.33 -5.07 -9.92
CA GLY A 47 4.76 -5.22 -9.62
C GLY A 47 4.98 -5.66 -8.16
N HIS A 48 6.22 -5.96 -7.82
CA HIS A 48 6.62 -6.22 -6.44
C HIS A 48 7.47 -5.05 -5.94
N CYS A 49 7.31 -4.67 -4.69
CA CYS A 49 8.31 -3.88 -3.99
C CYS A 49 9.25 -4.81 -3.21
N VAL A 50 10.40 -4.27 -2.83
CA VAL A 50 11.34 -4.94 -1.97
C VAL A 50 11.25 -4.29 -0.60
N VAL A 51 11.03 -5.10 0.42
CA VAL A 51 11.11 -4.68 1.83
C VAL A 51 12.15 -5.53 2.55
N TYR A 52 12.69 -4.98 3.63
CA TYR A 52 13.64 -5.65 4.51
C TYR A 52 13.01 -5.85 5.87
N SER A 53 13.29 -6.97 6.55
CA SER A 53 12.99 -7.10 7.98
C SER A 53 14.03 -6.36 8.82
N ALA A 54 13.78 -6.21 10.12
CA ALA A 54 14.74 -5.71 11.09
C ALA A 54 16.05 -6.54 11.10
N ASP A 55 15.96 -7.85 10.80
CA ASP A 55 17.11 -8.74 10.66
C ASP A 55 17.87 -8.57 9.33
N GLY A 56 17.43 -7.66 8.46
CA GLY A 56 18.01 -7.40 7.14
C GLY A 56 17.61 -8.40 6.05
N TRP A 57 16.64 -9.29 6.29
CA TRP A 57 16.18 -10.24 5.29
C TRP A 57 15.32 -9.57 4.23
N ARG A 58 15.53 -9.92 2.97
CA ARG A 58 14.88 -9.30 1.82
C ARG A 58 13.62 -10.07 1.42
N PHE A 59 12.50 -9.36 1.29
CA PHE A 59 11.21 -9.90 0.86
C PHE A 59 10.70 -9.18 -0.39
N GLN A 60 10.16 -9.95 -1.35
CA GLN A 60 9.42 -9.40 -2.48
C GLN A 60 7.93 -9.36 -2.12
N VAL A 61 7.38 -8.16 -2.00
CA VAL A 61 5.99 -7.95 -1.60
C VAL A 61 5.21 -7.45 -2.81
N PRO A 62 4.13 -8.14 -3.23
CA PRO A 62 3.25 -7.63 -4.27
C PRO A 62 2.73 -6.25 -3.90
N LEU A 63 2.74 -5.30 -4.85
CA LEU A 63 2.19 -3.96 -4.64
C LEU A 63 0.70 -3.99 -4.23
N ALA A 64 0.01 -5.10 -4.47
CA ALA A 64 -1.36 -5.34 -3.99
C ALA A 64 -1.49 -5.24 -2.47
N TYR A 65 -0.44 -5.66 -1.75
CA TYR A 65 -0.46 -5.76 -0.30
C TYR A 65 -0.17 -4.43 0.39
N LEU A 66 0.47 -3.49 -0.30
CA LEU A 66 0.79 -2.18 0.29
C LEU A 66 -0.43 -1.34 0.64
N GLY A 67 -1.59 -1.62 0.03
CA GLY A 67 -2.86 -0.97 0.36
C GLY A 67 -3.63 -1.62 1.52
N THR A 68 -3.09 -2.67 2.14
CA THR A 68 -3.75 -3.36 3.26
C THR A 68 -3.46 -2.63 4.57
N VAL A 69 -4.39 -2.73 5.54
CA VAL A 69 -4.24 -2.07 6.84
C VAL A 69 -2.94 -2.47 7.55
N VAL A 70 -2.52 -3.73 7.44
CA VAL A 70 -1.30 -4.23 8.08
C VAL A 70 -0.03 -3.62 7.49
N PHE A 71 0.07 -3.50 6.15
CA PHE A 71 1.23 -2.85 5.53
C PHE A 71 1.22 -1.34 5.71
N GLY A 72 0.04 -0.70 5.72
CA GLY A 72 -0.07 0.73 6.00
C GLY A 72 0.54 1.10 7.35
N GLU A 73 0.13 0.39 8.40
CA GLU A 73 0.65 0.59 9.76
C GLU A 73 2.14 0.24 9.87
N LEU A 74 2.57 -0.89 9.31
CA LEU A 74 3.99 -1.27 9.32
C LEU A 74 4.86 -0.23 8.60
N LEU A 75 4.42 0.32 7.48
CA LEU A 75 5.14 1.36 6.74
C LEU A 75 5.15 2.69 7.49
N MET A 76 4.08 3.04 8.20
CA MET A 76 4.05 4.23 9.05
C MET A 76 5.08 4.10 10.17
N LEU A 77 5.09 2.98 10.88
CA LEU A 77 6.09 2.70 11.91
C LEU A 77 7.51 2.66 11.33
N SER A 78 7.69 2.07 10.15
CA SER A 78 8.98 2.07 9.43
C SER A 78 9.47 3.49 9.14
N GLN A 79 8.56 4.38 8.73
CA GLN A 79 8.88 5.77 8.45
C GLN A 79 9.30 6.52 9.72
N GLU A 80 8.62 6.27 10.84
CA GLU A 80 8.93 6.88 12.14
C GLU A 80 10.28 6.41 12.68
N GLU A 81 10.61 5.11 12.53
CA GLU A 81 11.83 4.52 13.09
C GLU A 81 13.07 4.69 12.19
N PHE A 82 12.94 4.39 10.89
CA PHE A 82 14.08 4.35 9.97
C PHE A 82 14.11 5.54 9.01
N GLY A 83 12.96 6.18 8.75
CA GLY A 83 12.82 7.17 7.70
C GLY A 83 12.97 6.58 6.30
N PHE A 84 12.41 7.28 5.29
CA PHE A 84 12.51 6.87 3.88
C PHE A 84 13.40 7.79 3.04
N ALA A 85 13.98 8.83 3.64
CA ALA A 85 14.80 9.82 2.94
C ALA A 85 16.30 9.47 2.90
N SER A 86 16.69 8.27 3.34
CA SER A 86 18.09 7.82 3.32
C SER A 86 18.56 7.46 1.92
N ASP A 87 19.85 7.68 1.64
CA ASP A 87 20.49 7.50 0.33
C ASP A 87 20.35 6.07 -0.24
N ASP A 88 20.19 5.07 0.64
CA ASP A 88 20.04 3.68 0.28
C ASP A 88 18.60 3.28 -0.09
N GLY A 89 17.60 4.14 0.15
CA GLY A 89 16.23 3.99 -0.34
C GLY A 89 15.53 2.69 0.06
N LYS A 90 16.02 2.02 1.11
CA LYS A 90 15.48 0.74 1.59
C LYS A 90 14.27 0.98 2.48
N ILE A 91 13.26 0.15 2.30
CA ILE A 91 12.11 0.09 3.21
C ILE A 91 12.37 -1.05 4.18
N THR A 92 12.73 -0.72 5.42
CA THR A 92 12.94 -1.68 6.50
C THR A 92 11.73 -1.67 7.42
N LEU A 93 11.11 -2.84 7.63
CA LEU A 93 9.97 -3.01 8.52
C LEU A 93 10.44 -3.19 9.96
N PRO A 94 9.71 -2.66 10.96
CA PRO A 94 10.03 -2.74 12.38
C PRO A 94 9.66 -4.11 12.98
N CYS A 95 9.94 -5.18 12.25
CA CYS A 95 9.67 -6.55 12.68
C CYS A 95 10.65 -7.54 12.04
N ASP A 96 10.79 -8.69 12.68
CA ASP A 96 11.68 -9.75 12.24
C ASP A 96 11.16 -10.46 10.97
N ALA A 97 12.02 -11.29 10.37
CA ALA A 97 11.71 -12.05 9.18
C ALA A 97 10.46 -12.95 9.33
N ALA A 98 10.26 -13.56 10.50
CA ALA A 98 9.16 -14.49 10.76
C ALA A 98 7.81 -13.76 10.78
N VAL A 99 7.78 -12.56 11.35
CA VAL A 99 6.61 -11.69 11.36
C VAL A 99 6.25 -11.25 9.94
N VAL A 100 7.24 -10.85 9.12
CA VAL A 100 6.98 -10.50 7.72
C VAL A 100 6.39 -11.68 6.94
N GLU A 101 6.94 -12.88 7.11
CA GLU A 101 6.40 -14.10 6.48
C GLU A 101 4.97 -14.41 6.95
N TYR A 102 4.68 -14.22 8.25
CA TYR A 102 3.35 -14.41 8.81
C TYR A 102 2.33 -13.42 8.23
N VAL A 103 2.68 -12.13 8.12
CA VAL A 103 1.84 -11.11 7.47
C VAL A 103 1.55 -11.50 6.02
N MET A 104 2.57 -11.91 5.28
CA MET A 104 2.41 -12.37 3.90
C MET A 104 1.52 -13.61 3.81
N SER A 105 1.54 -14.49 4.81
CA SER A 105 0.62 -15.63 4.91
C SER A 105 -0.82 -15.20 5.15
N LEU A 106 -1.06 -14.25 6.08
CA LEU A 106 -2.40 -13.73 6.35
C LEU A 106 -3.02 -13.08 5.10
N LEU A 107 -2.25 -12.28 4.38
CA LEU A 107 -2.71 -11.60 3.18
C LEU A 107 -2.96 -12.56 2.01
N ARG A 108 -2.13 -13.60 1.85
CA ARG A 108 -2.37 -14.66 0.85
C ARG A 108 -3.65 -15.46 1.11
N ARG A 109 -4.14 -15.47 2.35
CA ARG A 109 -5.35 -16.19 2.77
C ARG A 109 -6.56 -15.27 2.88
N ASP A 110 -6.44 -14.01 2.43
CA ASP A 110 -7.48 -12.99 2.53
C ASP A 110 -8.06 -12.88 3.95
N ALA A 111 -7.17 -12.85 4.96
CA ALA A 111 -7.57 -12.66 6.35
C ALA A 111 -8.43 -11.39 6.51
N SER A 112 -9.46 -11.48 7.36
CA SER A 112 -10.36 -10.34 7.59
C SER A 112 -9.62 -9.17 8.25
N GLU A 113 -10.13 -7.95 8.06
CA GLU A 113 -9.52 -6.78 8.69
C GLU A 113 -9.46 -6.90 10.21
N GLU A 114 -10.42 -7.55 10.85
CA GLU A 114 -10.43 -7.76 12.30
C GLU A 114 -9.21 -8.58 12.75
N VAL A 115 -8.86 -9.63 11.98
CA VAL A 115 -7.67 -10.45 12.26
C VAL A 115 -6.40 -9.63 12.08
N LEU A 116 -6.31 -8.83 11.01
CA LEU A 116 -5.16 -7.97 10.75
C LEU A 116 -5.00 -6.90 11.84
N ARG A 117 -6.10 -6.29 12.31
CA ARG A 117 -6.10 -5.31 13.41
C ARG A 117 -5.72 -5.96 14.74
N ALA A 118 -6.24 -7.14 15.04
CA ALA A 118 -5.87 -7.88 16.25
C ALA A 118 -4.37 -8.21 16.24
N PHE A 119 -3.85 -8.67 15.10
CA PHE A 119 -2.42 -8.89 14.91
C PHE A 119 -1.60 -7.61 15.15
N LEU A 120 -1.96 -6.50 14.52
CA LEU A 120 -1.30 -5.21 14.75
C LEU A 120 -1.33 -4.80 16.21
N SER A 121 -2.47 -4.93 16.90
CA SER A 121 -2.59 -4.60 18.33
C SER A 121 -1.69 -5.44 19.24
N SER A 122 -1.29 -6.64 18.78
CA SER A 122 -0.35 -7.50 19.51
C SER A 122 1.12 -7.09 19.32
N MET A 123 1.44 -6.47 18.18
CA MET A 123 2.80 -6.02 17.87
C MET A 123 3.06 -4.59 18.32
N VAL A 124 2.09 -3.71 18.05
CA VAL A 124 2.15 -2.30 18.39
C VAL A 124 1.92 -2.20 19.88
N ARG A 125 2.99 -1.99 20.63
CA ARG A 125 2.86 -1.62 22.04
C ARG A 125 2.00 -0.35 22.10
N PRO A 126 0.95 -0.30 22.93
CA PRO A 126 0.30 0.96 23.23
C PRO A 126 1.38 1.88 23.79
N CYS A 127 1.82 2.85 22.99
CA CYS A 127 2.62 3.94 23.51
C CYS A 127 1.71 4.63 24.53
N HIS A 128 1.92 4.35 25.82
CA HIS A 128 1.37 5.18 26.86
C HIS A 128 1.90 6.59 26.58
N ILE A 129 1.03 7.47 26.07
CA ILE A 129 1.29 8.91 26.10
C ILE A 129 1.25 9.29 27.58
N VAL A 130 2.36 9.05 28.27
CA VAL A 130 2.66 9.73 29.51
C VAL A 130 3.20 11.09 29.09
N ASN A 131 2.42 12.12 29.39
CA ASN A 131 2.87 13.49 29.23
C ASN A 131 4.23 13.66 29.93
N GLY A 132 5.26 13.98 29.16
CA GLY A 132 6.54 14.48 29.67
C GLY A 132 7.68 13.45 29.70
N VAL A 133 8.56 13.59 28.71
CA VAL A 133 10.01 13.29 28.73
C VAL A 133 10.43 11.84 29.01
N ALA A 134 10.69 11.08 27.93
CA ALA A 134 11.97 10.41 27.68
C ALA A 134 11.95 9.69 26.31
N PRO A 135 13.08 9.64 25.56
CA PRO A 135 13.18 8.86 24.34
C PRO A 135 13.34 7.38 24.68
N CYS A 136 12.61 6.50 23.99
CA CYS A 136 12.83 5.06 24.05
C CYS A 136 14.09 4.72 23.25
N SER A 137 15.25 4.97 23.84
CA SER A 137 16.51 4.39 23.39
C SER A 137 16.57 2.96 23.95
N GLN A 138 16.04 1.97 23.22
CA GLN A 138 16.48 0.59 23.47
C GLN A 138 17.73 0.32 22.66
N GLN A 139 18.85 0.71 23.28
CA GLN A 139 20.16 0.17 23.02
C GLN A 139 20.14 -1.32 23.43
N LEU A 140 20.12 -2.22 22.45
CA LEU A 140 20.50 -3.60 22.66
C LEU A 140 22.03 -3.67 22.57
N ALA A 141 22.68 -3.57 23.72
CA ALA A 141 24.04 -4.05 23.89
C ALA A 141 23.96 -5.53 24.32
N TYR A 142 24.45 -6.42 23.46
CA TYR A 142 25.08 -7.68 23.84
C TYR A 142 26.46 -7.72 23.19
#